data_AF-Q9RY56-F1
#
_entry.id   AF-Q9RY56-F1
#
_cell.length_a   1.000
_cell.length_b   1.000
_cell.length_c   1.000
_cell.angle_alpha   90.00
_cell.angle_beta   90.00
_cell.angle_gamma   90.00
#
_symmetry.space_group_name_H-M   'P 1'
#
loop_
_entity.id
_entity.type
_entity.pdbx_description
1 polymer ?
#
loop_
_entity_poly.entity_id
_entity_poly.type
_entity_poly.pdbx_seq_one_letter_code
_entity_poly.pdbx_strand_id
1 'polypeptide(L)'
;MTEKVRNITVGHAQGVPGRPGESKGGPMKRSAALGLTVLFGVPASAQSAQSLVTGTSTTELVGIARGFGSASLGTSSATGSPKITGRIGGQEYSVYFYGCDSNKKNCTSIQFATYWIGKRLTAAEVNQWNADKRFGKLFIDSDGDLNLQMDVNLDFGVTYKNMEDTFDLWKLVLEDVLDAI
;
A
#
# COMPACT_ATOMS: atom_id res chain seq x y z
N MET A 1 -12.05 16.12 -34.86
CA MET A 1 -10.79 16.32 -34.11
C MET A 1 -10.23 14.94 -33.81
N THR A 2 -9.23 14.55 -34.58
CA THR A 2 -8.67 13.19 -34.65
C THR A 2 -7.42 13.15 -33.77
N GLU A 3 -7.48 12.43 -32.65
CA GLU A 3 -6.35 12.28 -31.74
C GLU A 3 -5.54 11.02 -32.09
N LYS A 4 -4.23 11.21 -32.17
CA LYS A 4 -3.25 10.36 -32.85
C LYS A 4 -2.68 9.36 -31.86
N VAL A 5 -3.04 8.08 -32.02
CA VAL A 5 -2.44 6.93 -31.32
C VAL A 5 -0.94 6.89 -31.60
N ARG A 6 -0.11 6.94 -30.55
CA ARG A 6 1.34 6.75 -30.64
C ARG A 6 1.68 5.30 -30.26
N ASN A 7 2.13 4.53 -31.25
CA ASN A 7 2.73 3.21 -31.06
C ASN A 7 4.09 3.35 -30.35
N ILE A 8 4.29 2.58 -29.28
CA ILE A 8 5.59 2.40 -28.63
C ILE A 8 6.19 1.10 -29.17
N THR A 9 7.27 1.21 -29.93
CA THR A 9 8.09 0.09 -30.40
C THR A 9 9.13 -0.23 -29.32
N VAL A 10 9.10 -1.44 -28.77
CA VAL A 10 10.14 -1.95 -27.86
C VAL A 10 11.27 -2.53 -28.70
N GLY A 11 12.38 -1.79 -28.80
CA GLY A 11 13.61 -2.27 -29.44
C GLY A 11 14.35 -3.26 -28.55
N HIS A 12 14.56 -4.47 -29.07
CA HIS A 12 15.57 -5.41 -28.58
C HIS A 12 16.96 -4.96 -29.05
N ALA A 13 17.90 -4.81 -28.11
CA ALA A 13 19.32 -4.82 -28.43
C ALA A 13 20.11 -5.46 -27.28
N GLN A 14 20.73 -6.60 -27.60
CA GLN A 14 21.71 -7.32 -26.81
C GLN A 14 23.07 -6.62 -26.86
N GLY A 15 23.95 -6.92 -25.89
CA GLY A 15 25.40 -6.78 -26.06
C GLY A 15 26.17 -6.47 -24.78
N VAL A 16 26.67 -7.51 -24.11
CA VAL A 16 27.70 -7.40 -23.07
C VAL A 16 29.07 -7.30 -23.74
N PRO A 17 29.92 -6.29 -23.47
CA PRO A 17 31.32 -6.31 -23.90
C PRO A 17 32.20 -7.10 -22.92
N GLY A 18 33.09 -7.91 -23.48
CA GLY A 18 33.94 -8.88 -22.78
C GLY A 18 35.12 -8.32 -21.98
N ARG A 19 35.73 -9.22 -21.20
CA ARG A 19 36.93 -9.01 -20.37
C ARG A 19 38.16 -8.59 -21.20
N PRO A 20 39.03 -7.72 -20.68
CA PRO A 20 40.30 -7.39 -21.32
C PRO A 20 41.30 -8.55 -21.22
N GLY A 21 42.08 -8.70 -22.30
CA GLY A 21 43.10 -9.71 -22.49
C GLY A 21 44.39 -9.47 -21.70
N GLU A 22 45.10 -10.58 -21.51
CA GLU A 22 46.37 -10.76 -20.82
C GLU A 22 47.54 -10.18 -21.63
N SER A 23 48.29 -9.23 -21.05
CA SER A 23 49.49 -8.64 -21.64
C SER A 23 50.76 -9.29 -21.08
N LYS A 24 51.54 -9.91 -21.97
CA LYS A 24 52.86 -10.51 -21.68
C LYS A 24 53.90 -9.46 -21.27
N GLY A 25 54.79 -9.87 -20.35
CA GLY A 25 55.79 -9.02 -19.70
C GLY A 25 56.99 -8.59 -20.55
N GLY A 26 57.56 -7.46 -20.16
CA GLY A 26 58.85 -6.90 -20.59
C GLY A 26 59.59 -6.27 -19.39
N PRO A 27 60.90 -5.97 -19.50
CA PRO A 27 61.80 -5.95 -18.35
C PRO A 27 61.64 -4.72 -17.43
N MET A 28 61.68 -5.06 -16.15
CA MET A 28 61.57 -4.26 -14.94
C MET A 28 62.60 -3.11 -14.87
N LYS A 29 62.15 -1.87 -14.98
CA LYS A 29 62.89 -0.70 -14.50
C LYS A 29 62.43 -0.38 -13.08
N ARG A 30 63.37 -0.51 -12.14
CA ARG A 30 63.18 -0.21 -10.71
C ARG A 30 62.94 1.29 -10.55
N SER A 31 61.69 1.67 -10.32
CA SER A 31 61.33 2.97 -9.77
C SER A 31 60.54 2.72 -8.50
N ALA A 32 61.18 2.97 -7.36
CA ALA A 32 60.53 2.97 -6.06
C ALA A 32 59.60 4.20 -6.01
N ALA A 33 58.31 4.00 -6.25
CA ALA A 33 57.28 5.00 -5.98
C ALA A 33 56.56 4.58 -4.69
N LEU A 34 56.78 5.35 -3.62
CA LEU A 34 56.01 5.29 -2.39
C LEU A 34 54.56 5.69 -2.72
N GLY A 35 53.69 4.70 -2.93
CA GLY A 35 52.27 4.92 -3.19
C GLY A 35 51.54 5.26 -1.90
N LEU A 36 51.20 6.53 -1.70
CA LEU A 36 50.32 6.97 -0.61
C LEU A 36 48.87 6.64 -1.00
N THR A 37 48.36 5.52 -0.52
CA THR A 37 46.95 5.12 -0.70
C THR A 37 46.06 6.01 0.15
N VAL A 38 45.43 7.02 -0.45
CA VAL A 38 44.37 7.81 0.19
C VAL A 38 43.10 6.95 0.21
N LEU A 39 42.77 6.41 1.38
CA LEU A 39 41.46 5.79 1.64
C LEU A 39 40.40 6.91 1.64
N PHE A 40 39.72 7.09 0.51
CA PHE A 40 38.49 7.88 0.48
C PHE A 40 37.43 7.11 1.28
N GLY A 41 37.25 7.48 2.54
CA GLY A 41 36.15 7.01 3.37
C GLY A 41 34.83 7.49 2.75
N VAL A 42 34.10 6.59 2.12
CA VAL A 42 32.74 6.88 1.66
C VAL A 42 31.92 7.17 2.91
N PRO A 43 31.27 8.34 3.05
CA PRO A 43 30.39 8.58 4.17
C PRO A 43 29.28 7.54 4.12
N ALA A 44 29.23 6.68 5.14
CA ALA A 44 28.11 5.78 5.35
C ALA A 44 26.92 6.66 5.74
N SER A 45 26.04 6.95 4.78
CA SER A 45 24.73 7.53 5.06
C SER A 45 24.03 6.59 6.03
N ALA A 46 23.76 7.05 7.26
CA ALA A 46 22.94 6.31 8.19
C ALA A 46 21.53 6.20 7.58
N GLN A 47 21.22 5.04 6.99
CA GLN A 47 19.88 4.74 6.53
C GLN A 47 19.02 4.52 7.78
N SER A 48 18.27 5.54 8.20
CA SER A 48 17.27 5.37 9.25
C SER A 48 16.28 4.31 8.78
N ALA A 49 16.21 3.17 9.48
CA ALA A 49 15.18 2.18 9.25
C ALA A 49 13.82 2.87 9.55
N GLN A 50 13.00 3.08 8.53
CA GLN A 50 11.63 3.54 8.74
C GLN A 50 10.89 2.43 9.48
N SER A 51 10.32 2.75 10.64
CA SER A 51 9.42 1.83 11.33
C SER A 51 8.24 1.51 10.41
N LEU A 52 8.02 0.22 10.15
CA LEU A 52 6.89 -0.24 9.35
C LEU A 52 5.60 -0.21 10.18
N VAL A 53 4.51 0.14 9.53
CA VAL A 53 3.16 -0.05 10.04
C VAL A 53 2.78 -1.51 9.83
N THR A 54 2.40 -2.19 10.92
CA THR A 54 1.93 -3.58 10.89
C THR A 54 0.56 -3.67 11.59
N GLY A 55 -0.02 -4.87 11.68
CA GLY A 55 -1.25 -5.06 12.45
C GLY A 55 -1.13 -4.86 13.96
N THR A 56 0.08 -4.65 14.51
CA THR A 56 0.27 -4.24 15.91
C THR A 56 0.23 -2.72 16.10
N SER A 57 0.40 -1.94 15.03
CA SER A 57 0.50 -0.47 15.01
C SER A 57 -0.85 0.25 15.16
N THR A 58 -1.69 -0.20 16.10
CA THR A 58 -3.07 0.30 16.25
C THR A 58 -3.16 1.79 16.58
N THR A 59 -2.19 2.32 17.33
CA THR A 59 -2.10 3.74 17.68
C THR A 59 -1.74 4.60 16.46
N GLU A 60 -0.79 4.15 15.65
CA GLU A 60 -0.39 4.80 14.41
C GLU A 60 -1.55 4.77 13.40
N LEU A 61 -2.20 3.62 13.24
CA LEU A 61 -3.33 3.46 12.31
C LEU A 61 -4.51 4.37 12.66
N VAL A 62 -4.89 4.49 13.94
CA VAL A 62 -5.93 5.45 14.34
C VAL A 62 -5.46 6.90 14.21
N GLY A 63 -4.15 7.15 14.36
CA GLY A 63 -3.54 8.45 14.09
C GLY A 63 -3.67 8.87 12.62
N ILE A 64 -3.31 7.98 11.69
CA ILE A 64 -3.49 8.18 10.25
C ILE A 64 -4.97 8.42 9.94
N ALA A 65 -5.86 7.56 10.45
CA ALA A 65 -7.30 7.67 10.24
C ALA A 65 -7.87 9.05 10.61
N ARG A 66 -7.36 9.67 11.70
CA ARG A 66 -7.76 11.01 12.13
C ARG A 66 -7.36 12.12 11.16
N GLY A 67 -6.40 11.88 10.27
CA GLY A 67 -6.04 12.80 9.19
C GLY A 67 -7.12 12.91 8.09
N PHE A 68 -8.00 11.90 7.99
CA PHE A 68 -9.05 11.83 6.97
C PHE A 68 -10.45 12.17 7.52
N GLY A 69 -10.60 12.27 8.83
CA GLY A 69 -11.87 12.57 9.49
C GLY A 69 -11.87 12.18 10.96
N SER A 70 -13.04 11.91 11.53
CA SER A 70 -13.10 11.42 12.92
C SER A 70 -12.71 9.95 12.98
N ALA A 71 -11.93 9.55 13.98
CA ALA A 71 -11.62 8.15 14.21
C ALA A 71 -11.33 7.83 15.69
N SER A 72 -11.83 6.68 16.13
CA SER A 72 -11.63 6.11 17.46
C SER A 72 -11.18 4.66 17.38
N LEU A 73 -10.27 4.28 18.27
CA LEU A 73 -9.81 2.90 18.44
C LEU A 73 -10.66 2.22 19.51
N GLY A 74 -11.11 1.02 19.21
CA GLY A 74 -11.84 0.15 20.13
C GLY A 74 -11.61 -1.32 19.79
N THR A 75 -12.61 -2.14 20.11
CA THR A 75 -12.55 -3.58 19.96
C THR A 75 -13.76 -4.08 19.17
N SER A 76 -13.56 -5.05 18.29
CA SER A 76 -14.63 -5.79 17.62
C SER A 76 -15.37 -6.66 18.64
N SER A 77 -16.69 -6.48 18.73
CA SER A 77 -17.56 -7.33 19.57
C SER A 77 -17.60 -8.78 19.07
N ALA A 78 -17.40 -9.00 17.77
CA ALA A 78 -17.44 -10.32 17.17
C ALA A 78 -16.16 -11.13 17.41
N THR A 79 -14.98 -10.48 17.38
CA THR A 79 -13.69 -11.18 17.40
C THR A 79 -12.80 -10.87 18.60
N GLY A 80 -13.08 -9.80 19.35
CA GLY A 80 -12.19 -9.28 20.38
C GLY A 80 -10.92 -8.62 19.84
N SER A 81 -10.73 -8.57 18.52
CA SER A 81 -9.61 -7.88 17.87
C SER A 81 -9.77 -6.36 17.89
N PRO A 82 -8.70 -5.58 17.71
CA PRO A 82 -8.78 -4.15 17.48
C PRO A 82 -9.77 -3.82 16.37
N LYS A 83 -10.44 -2.67 16.51
CA LYS A 83 -11.31 -2.09 15.49
C LYS A 83 -11.16 -0.58 15.53
N ILE A 84 -11.00 0.06 14.39
CA ILE A 84 -11.13 1.51 14.28
C ILE A 84 -12.52 1.82 13.73
N THR A 85 -13.19 2.82 14.28
CA THR A 85 -14.45 3.36 13.74
C THR A 85 -14.27 4.84 13.48
N GLY A 86 -14.86 5.35 12.41
CA GLY A 86 -14.68 6.76 12.06
C GLY A 86 -15.72 7.28 11.08
N ARG A 87 -15.55 8.54 10.68
CA ARG A 87 -16.30 9.18 9.60
C ARG A 87 -15.37 9.92 8.66
N ILE A 88 -15.54 9.69 7.36
CA ILE A 88 -14.90 10.45 6.27
C ILE A 88 -16.03 11.07 5.44
N GLY A 89 -16.00 12.39 5.23
CA GLY A 89 -17.08 13.08 4.49
C GLY A 89 -18.47 12.91 5.10
N GLY A 90 -18.55 12.62 6.41
CA GLY A 90 -19.80 12.31 7.11
C GLY A 90 -20.26 10.84 7.00
N GLN A 91 -19.71 10.03 6.10
CA GLN A 91 -20.02 8.62 5.99
C GLN A 91 -19.26 7.80 7.04
N GLU A 92 -19.98 6.96 7.78
CA GLU A 92 -19.38 6.07 8.79
C GLU A 92 -18.59 4.95 8.12
N TYR A 93 -17.48 4.55 8.74
CA TYR A 93 -16.73 3.37 8.33
C TYR A 93 -16.10 2.69 9.53
N SER A 94 -15.70 1.44 9.34
CA SER A 94 -14.89 0.66 10.27
C SER A 94 -13.62 0.16 9.59
N VAL A 95 -12.56 -0.03 10.37
CA VAL A 95 -11.37 -0.81 10.01
C VAL A 95 -11.29 -1.99 10.95
N TYR A 96 -11.50 -3.19 10.42
CA TYR A 96 -11.42 -4.45 11.16
C TYR A 96 -10.03 -5.06 11.02
N PHE A 97 -9.53 -5.70 12.08
CA PHE A 97 -8.24 -6.37 12.10
C PHE A 97 -8.43 -7.90 12.02
N TYR A 98 -7.73 -8.55 11.08
CA TYR A 98 -7.88 -9.97 10.75
C TYR A 98 -6.55 -10.73 10.79
N GLY A 99 -6.64 -12.06 10.83
CA GLY A 99 -5.47 -12.94 10.90
C GLY A 99 -4.67 -12.77 12.19
N CYS A 100 -5.36 -12.47 13.29
CA CYS A 100 -4.70 -12.15 14.55
C CYS A 100 -4.25 -13.40 15.31
N ASP A 101 -3.15 -13.26 16.05
CA ASP A 101 -2.63 -14.25 16.99
C ASP A 101 -3.59 -14.56 18.16
N SER A 102 -3.13 -15.41 19.08
CA SER A 102 -3.94 -15.87 20.22
C SER A 102 -4.36 -14.72 21.15
N ASN A 103 -3.51 -13.70 21.32
CA ASN A 103 -3.78 -12.54 22.17
C ASN A 103 -4.53 -11.40 21.44
N LYS A 104 -4.81 -11.57 20.15
CA LYS A 104 -5.53 -10.61 19.28
C LYS A 104 -4.81 -9.29 19.06
N LYS A 105 -3.49 -9.22 19.25
CA LYS A 105 -2.72 -7.97 19.09
C LYS A 105 -1.86 -7.96 17.84
N ASN A 106 -1.44 -9.11 17.34
CA ASN A 106 -0.64 -9.19 16.12
C ASN A 106 -1.48 -9.76 14.98
N CYS A 107 -1.90 -8.88 14.08
CA CYS A 107 -2.80 -9.18 12.96
C CYS A 107 -2.06 -9.02 11.62
N THR A 108 -2.41 -9.82 10.63
CA THR A 108 -1.73 -9.83 9.32
C THR A 108 -2.43 -8.97 8.28
N SER A 109 -3.67 -8.54 8.53
CA SER A 109 -4.43 -7.72 7.58
C SER A 109 -5.46 -6.84 8.29
N ILE A 110 -5.90 -5.82 7.56
CA ILE A 110 -7.05 -5.00 7.93
C ILE A 110 -8.07 -4.97 6.79
N GLN A 111 -9.32 -4.67 7.11
CA GLN A 111 -10.37 -4.43 6.14
C GLN A 111 -11.08 -3.13 6.47
N PHE A 112 -11.12 -2.21 5.51
CA PHE A 112 -12.04 -1.09 5.52
C PHE A 112 -13.44 -1.60 5.15
N ALA A 113 -14.45 -1.14 5.88
CA ALA A 113 -15.84 -1.54 5.64
C ALA A 113 -16.79 -0.39 5.92
N THR A 114 -17.82 -0.26 5.09
CA THR A 114 -18.98 0.58 5.32
C THR A 114 -20.22 -0.06 4.68
N TYR A 115 -21.39 0.45 5.02
CA TYR A 115 -22.65 0.02 4.45
C TYR A 115 -23.65 1.17 4.40
N TRP A 116 -24.68 1.00 3.58
CA TRP A 116 -25.80 1.92 3.44
C TRP A 116 -27.12 1.17 3.48
N ILE A 117 -27.98 1.59 4.40
CA ILE A 117 -29.33 1.06 4.51
C ILE A 117 -30.22 1.69 3.44
N GLY A 118 -30.92 0.86 2.67
CA GLY A 118 -31.96 1.30 1.75
C GLY A 118 -31.51 2.04 0.48
N LYS A 119 -30.20 2.12 0.19
CA LYS A 119 -29.67 2.62 -1.10
C LYS A 119 -29.69 1.49 -2.14
N ARG A 120 -30.15 1.78 -3.36
CA ARG A 120 -30.65 0.74 -4.30
C ARG A 120 -29.89 0.67 -5.61
N LEU A 121 -28.59 0.46 -5.56
CA LEU A 121 -27.94 -0.12 -6.73
C LEU A 121 -28.54 -1.50 -6.99
N THR A 122 -28.84 -1.79 -8.23
CA THR A 122 -29.20 -3.13 -8.69
C THR A 122 -27.97 -4.04 -8.67
N ALA A 123 -28.18 -5.35 -8.63
CA ALA A 123 -27.08 -6.32 -8.75
C ALA A 123 -26.27 -6.12 -10.04
N ALA A 124 -26.90 -5.66 -11.12
CA ALA A 124 -26.23 -5.35 -12.38
C ALA A 124 -25.31 -4.13 -12.25
N GLU A 125 -25.76 -3.05 -11.61
CA GLU A 125 -24.93 -1.86 -11.34
C GLU A 125 -23.77 -2.16 -10.40
N VAL A 126 -24.01 -2.96 -9.35
CA VAL A 126 -22.95 -3.42 -8.45
C VAL A 126 -21.91 -4.26 -9.18
N ASN A 127 -22.34 -5.20 -10.03
CA ASN A 127 -21.43 -6.01 -10.83
C ASN A 127 -20.64 -5.15 -11.83
N GLN A 128 -21.28 -4.16 -12.46
CA GLN A 128 -20.61 -3.23 -13.36
C GLN A 128 -19.58 -2.38 -12.62
N TRP A 129 -19.93 -1.85 -11.44
CA TRP A 129 -19.00 -1.10 -10.60
C TRP A 129 -17.76 -1.94 -10.26
N ASN A 130 -17.94 -3.19 -9.82
CA ASN A 130 -16.80 -4.08 -9.54
C ASN A 130 -15.98 -4.44 -10.80
N ALA A 131 -16.57 -4.41 -11.99
CA ALA A 131 -15.85 -4.64 -13.24
C ALA A 131 -15.00 -3.43 -13.64
N ASP A 132 -15.48 -2.21 -13.35
CA ASP A 132 -14.83 -0.95 -13.71
C ASP A 132 -13.80 -0.49 -12.68
N LYS A 133 -14.00 -0.85 -11.42
CA LYS A 133 -13.15 -0.41 -10.31
C LYS A 133 -12.21 -1.52 -9.85
N ARG A 134 -10.95 -1.15 -9.68
CA ARG A 134 -9.90 -2.09 -9.25
C ARG A 134 -9.88 -2.32 -7.74
N PHE A 135 -10.24 -1.31 -6.97
CA PHE A 135 -10.11 -1.31 -5.52
C PHE A 135 -11.49 -1.25 -4.88
N GLY A 136 -11.64 -2.02 -3.80
CA GLY A 136 -12.93 -2.21 -3.15
C GLY A 136 -13.72 -3.37 -3.74
N LYS A 137 -14.66 -3.86 -2.94
CA LYS A 137 -15.63 -4.89 -3.28
C LYS A 137 -16.98 -4.38 -2.82
N LEU A 138 -17.87 -4.14 -3.77
CA LEU A 138 -19.23 -3.69 -3.54
C LEU A 138 -20.17 -4.89 -3.65
N PHE A 139 -21.10 -5.05 -2.72
CA PHE A 139 -22.09 -6.14 -2.76
C PHE A 139 -23.35 -5.76 -2.00
N ILE A 140 -24.45 -6.45 -2.29
CA ILE A 140 -25.71 -6.35 -1.56
C ILE A 140 -25.77 -7.55 -0.63
N ASP A 141 -25.98 -7.33 0.67
CA ASP A 141 -26.10 -8.41 1.64
C ASP A 141 -27.49 -9.06 1.66
N SER A 142 -27.71 -10.01 2.57
CA SER A 142 -28.98 -10.73 2.68
C SER A 142 -30.17 -9.87 3.09
N ASP A 143 -29.91 -8.73 3.72
CA ASP A 143 -30.93 -7.80 4.19
C ASP A 143 -31.25 -6.72 3.14
N GLY A 144 -30.51 -6.71 2.02
CA GLY A 144 -30.67 -5.78 0.92
C GLY A 144 -29.84 -4.50 1.07
N ASP A 145 -28.92 -4.46 2.03
CA ASP A 145 -28.08 -3.29 2.27
C ASP A 145 -26.83 -3.33 1.39
N LEU A 146 -26.46 -2.16 0.88
CA LEU A 146 -25.27 -2.00 0.05
C LEU A 146 -24.04 -1.94 0.96
N ASN A 147 -23.08 -2.83 0.72
CA ASN A 147 -21.86 -2.96 1.50
C ASN A 147 -20.64 -2.71 0.63
N LEU A 148 -19.69 -1.91 1.13
CA LEU A 148 -18.39 -1.69 0.51
C LEU A 148 -17.29 -2.15 1.46
N GLN A 149 -16.37 -2.97 0.94
CA GLN A 149 -15.19 -3.45 1.67
C GLN A 149 -13.91 -3.24 0.87
N MET A 150 -12.78 -2.99 1.56
CA MET A 150 -11.45 -2.99 0.95
C MET A 150 -10.43 -3.63 1.90
N ASP A 151 -9.87 -4.77 1.51
CA ASP A 151 -8.88 -5.51 2.28
C ASP A 151 -7.45 -5.00 2.01
N VAL A 152 -6.63 -4.98 3.06
CA VAL A 152 -5.23 -4.55 3.00
C VAL A 152 -4.36 -5.58 3.71
N ASN A 153 -3.39 -6.11 2.98
CA ASN A 153 -2.36 -6.96 3.55
C ASN A 153 -1.36 -6.10 4.33
N LEU A 154 -1.15 -6.44 5.60
CA LEU A 154 -0.14 -5.84 6.46
C LEU A 154 0.91 -6.86 6.90
N ASP A 155 0.89 -8.07 6.34
CA ASP A 155 1.89 -9.09 6.61
C ASP A 155 3.27 -8.57 6.17
N PHE A 156 4.26 -8.70 7.05
CA PHE A 156 5.59 -8.07 6.98
C PHE A 156 5.62 -6.53 7.00
N GLY A 157 4.47 -5.87 7.09
CA GLY A 157 4.35 -4.43 7.27
C GLY A 157 4.48 -3.60 5.99
N VAL A 158 4.03 -2.35 6.09
CA VAL A 158 4.09 -1.33 5.04
C VAL A 158 4.73 -0.06 5.57
N THR A 159 5.19 0.82 4.69
CA THR A 159 5.66 2.15 5.14
C THR A 159 4.48 3.00 5.63
N TYR A 160 4.75 3.92 6.55
CA TYR A 160 3.72 4.87 7.02
C TYR A 160 3.06 5.62 5.85
N LYS A 161 3.86 6.10 4.89
CA LYS A 161 3.37 6.80 3.70
C LYS A 161 2.47 5.91 2.82
N ASN A 162 2.78 4.62 2.68
CA ASN A 162 1.91 3.70 1.95
C ASN A 162 0.58 3.48 2.67
N MET A 163 0.60 3.44 4.00
CA MET A 163 -0.63 3.34 4.78
C MET A 163 -1.46 4.63 4.68
N GLU A 164 -0.86 5.82 4.74
CA GLU A 164 -1.55 7.09 4.49
C GLU A 164 -2.23 7.10 3.11
N ASP A 165 -1.49 6.70 2.07
CA ASP A 165 -1.99 6.60 0.69
C ASP A 165 -3.14 5.60 0.56
N THR A 166 -3.12 4.53 1.36
CA THR A 166 -4.21 3.55 1.41
C THR A 166 -5.49 4.12 2.06
N PHE A 167 -5.37 4.98 3.07
CA PHE A 167 -6.52 5.70 3.62
C PHE A 167 -7.08 6.73 2.63
N ASP A 168 -6.21 7.39 1.86
CA ASP A 168 -6.64 8.27 0.76
C ASP A 168 -7.36 7.49 -0.34
N LEU A 169 -6.83 6.33 -0.71
CA LEU A 169 -7.48 5.42 -1.65
C LEU A 169 -8.85 4.96 -1.13
N TRP A 170 -8.95 4.61 0.16
CA TRP A 170 -10.25 4.26 0.78
C TRP A 170 -11.25 5.41 0.65
N LYS A 171 -10.82 6.64 0.93
CA LYS A 171 -11.67 7.84 0.76
C LYS A 171 -12.14 7.98 -0.69
N LEU A 172 -11.25 7.83 -1.68
CA LEU A 172 -11.62 7.95 -3.09
C LEU A 172 -12.62 6.86 -3.53
N VAL A 173 -12.42 5.61 -3.08
CA VAL A 173 -13.36 4.51 -3.35
C VAL A 173 -14.72 4.78 -2.69
N LEU A 174 -14.71 5.33 -1.47
CA LEU A 174 -15.92 5.70 -0.75
C LEU A 174 -16.70 6.80 -1.47
N GLU A 175 -16.02 7.86 -1.90
CA GLU A 175 -16.61 8.98 -2.64
C GLU A 175 -17.21 8.53 -3.98
N ASP A 176 -16.53 7.65 -4.72
CA ASP A 176 -17.03 7.10 -5.99
C ASP A 176 -18.34 6.31 -5.81
N VAL A 177 -18.44 5.52 -4.74
CA VAL A 177 -19.69 4.81 -4.41
C VAL A 177 -20.78 5.79 -3.99
N LEU A 178 -20.46 6.83 -3.21
CA LEU A 178 -21.42 7.86 -2.80
C LEU A 178 -22.00 8.64 -3.98
N ASP A 179 -21.20 8.92 -5.01
CA ASP A 179 -21.66 9.59 -6.23
C ASP A 179 -22.62 8.71 -7.05
N ALA A 180 -22.57 7.39 -6.88
CA ALA A 180 -23.43 6.44 -7.57
C ALA A 180 -24.80 6.23 -6.89
N ILE A 181 -25.04 6.76 -5.68
CA ILE A 181 -26.18 6.38 -4.82
C ILE A 181 -26.94 7.53 -4.14
#